data_AF-A0A6A1UWB6-F1
#
_entry.id   AF-A0A6A1UWB6-F1
#
_cell.length_a   1.000
_cell.length_b   1.000
_cell.length_c   1.000
_cell.angle_alpha   90.00
_cell.angle_beta   90.00
_cell.angle_gamma   90.00
#
_symmetry.space_group_name_H-M   'P 1'
#
loop_
_entity.id
_entity.type
_entity.pdbx_description
1 polymer ?
#
loop_
_entity_poly.entity_id
_entity_poly.type
_entity_poly.pdbx_seq_one_letter_code
_entity_poly.pdbx_strand_id
1 'polypeptide(L)'
;MRNIIDRFKGNHDFPRLRIGIGRPPGKMDAVNFVLRPFNKQEREELDFTFQHGLEAVRILLLGGFNKSATFVNSAKPLEQLG
;
A
#
# COMPACT_ATOMS: atom_id res chain seq x y z
N MET A 1 -0.22 7.48 -10.88
CA MET A 1 1.11 8.04 -10.51
C MET A 1 1.79 8.82 -11.62
N ARG A 2 1.97 8.27 -12.84
CA ARG A 2 2.61 8.95 -13.97
C ARG A 2 2.15 10.40 -14.16
N ASN A 3 0.83 10.60 -14.32
CA ASN A 3 0.25 11.93 -14.51
C ASN A 3 0.58 12.91 -13.36
N ILE A 4 0.59 12.46 -12.10
CA ILE A 4 0.93 13.32 -10.95
C ILE A 4 2.40 13.76 -11.07
N ILE A 5 3.32 12.83 -11.29
CA ILE A 5 4.76 13.12 -11.42
C ILE A 5 5.02 14.11 -12.57
N ASP A 6 4.37 13.90 -13.72
CA ASP A 6 4.49 14.79 -14.88
C ASP A 6 4.07 16.23 -14.51
N ARG A 7 2.97 16.37 -13.74
CA ARG A 7 2.48 17.67 -13.25
C ARG A 7 3.38 18.32 -12.22
N PHE A 8 4.19 17.54 -11.52
CA PHE A 8 5.25 17.98 -10.63
C PHE A 8 6.59 18.20 -11.37
N LYS A 9 6.58 18.35 -12.70
CA LYS A 9 7.77 18.56 -13.55
C LYS A 9 8.82 17.44 -13.40
N GLY A 10 8.35 16.21 -13.20
CA GLY A 10 9.23 15.06 -12.97
C GLY A 10 9.77 14.96 -11.54
N ASN A 11 9.32 15.79 -10.60
CA ASN A 11 9.72 15.66 -9.21
C ASN A 11 9.11 14.39 -8.58
N HIS A 12 9.93 13.61 -7.90
CA HIS A 12 9.55 12.37 -7.21
C HIS A 12 9.59 12.48 -5.67
N ASP A 13 9.99 13.64 -5.14
CA ASP A 13 10.29 13.93 -3.73
C ASP A 13 9.04 14.20 -2.91
N PHE A 14 8.15 13.21 -2.89
CA PHE A 14 6.98 13.20 -2.05
C PHE A 14 6.73 11.79 -1.52
N PRO A 15 6.29 11.67 -0.26
CA PRO A 15 6.02 10.39 0.36
C PRO A 15 4.86 9.68 -0.35
N ARG A 16 4.97 8.35 -0.45
CA ARG A 16 3.94 7.49 -1.06
C ARG A 16 3.72 6.28 -0.17
N LEU A 17 2.51 6.14 0.35
CA LEU A 17 2.06 4.90 0.99
C LEU A 17 1.56 3.96 -0.10
N ARG A 18 2.20 2.80 -0.25
CA ARG A 18 1.86 1.80 -1.28
C ARG A 18 1.02 0.70 -0.65
N ILE A 19 -0.17 0.46 -1.21
CA ILE A 19 -1.02 -0.66 -0.84
C ILE A 19 -0.79 -1.78 -1.85
N GLY A 20 -0.27 -2.91 -1.38
CA GLY A 20 -0.08 -4.10 -2.21
C GLY A 20 -1.42 -4.79 -2.46
N ILE A 21 -1.71 -5.12 -3.72
CA ILE A 21 -2.91 -5.87 -4.12
C ILE A 21 -2.56 -7.25 -4.70
N GLY A 22 -1.31 -7.70 -4.51
CA GLY A 22 -0.80 -8.95 -5.08
C GLY A 22 -0.36 -8.83 -6.55
N ARG A 23 -0.16 -10.00 -7.19
CA ARG A 23 0.19 -10.12 -8.60
C ARG A 23 -0.91 -10.90 -9.35
N PRO A 24 -1.12 -10.62 -10.64
CA PRO A 24 -2.05 -11.40 -11.46
C PRO A 24 -1.70 -12.90 -11.42
N PRO A 25 -2.67 -13.79 -11.12
CA PRO A 25 -2.42 -15.22 -11.08
C PRO A 25 -2.26 -15.79 -12.51
N GLY A 26 -1.22 -16.59 -12.70
CA GLY A 26 -0.97 -17.30 -13.96
C GLY A 26 -0.81 -16.38 -15.17
N LYS A 27 -1.66 -16.55 -16.19
CA LYS A 27 -1.66 -15.77 -17.44
C LYS A 27 -2.71 -14.66 -17.47
N MET A 28 -3.27 -14.28 -16.32
CA MET A 28 -4.24 -13.18 -16.25
C MET A 28 -3.58 -11.87 -16.66
N ASP A 29 -4.24 -11.10 -17.52
CA ASP A 29 -3.79 -9.77 -17.90
C ASP A 29 -3.84 -8.79 -16.71
N ALA A 30 -2.85 -7.90 -16.62
CA ALA A 30 -2.72 -6.97 -15.50
C ALA A 30 -3.89 -5.97 -15.42
N VAL A 31 -4.43 -5.52 -16.56
CA VAL A 31 -5.57 -4.61 -16.59
C VAL A 31 -6.80 -5.28 -16.00
N ASN A 32 -7.06 -6.53 -16.37
CA ASN A 32 -8.17 -7.31 -15.82
C ASN A 32 -8.00 -7.56 -14.32
N PHE A 33 -6.77 -7.83 -13.86
CA PHE A 33 -6.50 -8.03 -12.44
C PHE A 33 -6.75 -6.79 -11.59
N VAL A 34 -6.41 -5.59 -12.07
CA VAL A 34 -6.62 -4.36 -11.30
C VAL A 34 -8.07 -3.84 -11.36
N LEU A 35 -8.83 -4.20 -12.40
CA LEU A 35 -10.21 -3.74 -12.57
C LEU A 35 -11.27 -4.67 -11.98
N ARG A 36 -10.93 -5.94 -11.72
CA ARG A 36 -11.88 -6.88 -11.09
C ARG A 36 -12.14 -6.51 -9.63
N PRO A 37 -13.31 -6.88 -9.07
CA PRO A 37 -13.53 -6.78 -7.63
C PRO A 37 -12.63 -7.74 -6.84
N PHE A 38 -12.26 -7.32 -5.64
CA PHE A 38 -11.60 -8.19 -4.66
C PHE A 38 -12.54 -9.31 -4.19
N ASN A 39 -12.00 -10.51 -4.04
CA ASN A 39 -12.70 -11.63 -3.42
C ASN A 39 -12.77 -11.45 -1.88
N LYS A 40 -13.44 -12.36 -1.17
CA LYS A 40 -13.64 -12.23 0.29
C LYS A 40 -12.32 -12.21 1.06
N GLN A 41 -11.40 -13.11 0.75
CA GLN A 41 -10.10 -13.22 1.41
C GLN A 41 -9.24 -11.97 1.16
N GLU A 42 -9.20 -11.48 -0.09
CA GLU A 42 -8.49 -10.24 -0.44
C GLU A 42 -9.05 -9.03 0.30
N ARG A 43 -10.37 -8.98 0.54
CA ARG A 43 -10.98 -7.89 1.31
C ARG A 43 -10.58 -7.94 2.78
N GLU A 44 -10.56 -9.11 3.40
CA GLU A 44 -10.12 -9.28 4.79
C GLU A 44 -8.67 -8.83 4.97
N GLU A 45 -7.78 -9.19 4.03
CA GLU A 45 -6.39 -8.72 4.02
C GLU A 45 -6.29 -7.19 3.81
N LEU A 46 -7.13 -6.62 2.94
CA LEU A 46 -7.18 -5.18 2.70
C LEU A 46 -7.69 -4.41 3.91
N ASP A 47 -8.65 -4.93 4.66
CA ASP A 47 -9.17 -4.27 5.87
C ASP A 47 -8.05 -4.09 6.91
N PHE A 48 -7.25 -5.14 7.15
CA PHE A 48 -6.05 -5.03 7.99
C PHE A 48 -5.04 -4.04 7.41
N THR A 49 -4.80 -4.10 6.10
CA THR A 49 -3.87 -3.21 5.41
C THR A 49 -4.30 -1.74 5.50
N PHE A 50 -5.60 -1.44 5.45
CA PHE A 50 -6.14 -0.10 5.60
C PHE A 50 -6.02 0.41 7.05
N GLN A 51 -6.27 -0.43 8.05
CA GLN A 51 -6.03 -0.05 9.45
C GLN A 51 -4.56 0.26 9.69
N HIS A 52 -3.66 -0.58 9.18
CA HIS A 52 -2.23 -0.35 9.28
C HIS A 52 -1.79 0.91 8.54
N GLY A 53 -2.34 1.15 7.34
CA GLY A 53 -2.09 2.35 6.56
C GLY A 53 -2.58 3.63 7.23
N LEU A 54 -3.74 3.58 7.90
CA LEU A 54 -4.28 4.71 8.66
C LEU A 54 -3.33 5.11 9.79
N GLU A 55 -2.80 4.13 10.51
CA GLU A 55 -1.83 4.38 11.58
C GLU A 55 -0.51 4.93 11.02
N ALA A 56 -0.06 4.42 9.87
CA ALA A 56 1.11 4.96 9.18
C ALA A 56 0.94 6.45 8.81
N VAL A 57 -0.25 6.85 8.35
CA VAL A 57 -0.58 8.25 8.05
C VAL A 57 -0.56 9.10 9.32
N ARG A 58 -1.11 8.60 10.44
CA ARG A 58 -1.03 9.30 11.73
C ARG A 58 0.41 9.49 12.19
N ILE A 59 1.23 8.44 12.13
CA ILE A 59 2.66 8.50 12.48
C ILE A 59 3.39 9.46 11.54
N LEU A 60 3.06 9.49 10.24
CA LEU A 60 3.67 10.42 9.29
C LEU A 60 3.42 11.88 9.69
N LEU A 61 2.17 12.20 10.05
CA LEU A 61 1.76 13.56 10.43
C LEU A 61 2.30 14.00 11.79
N LEU A 62 2.34 13.10 12.77
CA LEU A 62 2.67 13.44 14.16
C LEU A 62 4.12 13.10 14.55
N GLY A 63 4.73 12.12 13.89
CA GLY A 63 6.03 11.55 14.24
C GLY A 63 7.06 11.57 13.10
N GLY A 64 6.69 12.10 11.93
CA GLY A 64 7.59 12.31 10.80
C GLY A 64 7.76 11.10 9.87
N PHE A 65 8.36 11.37 8.70
CA PHE A 65 8.47 10.41 7.60
C PHE A 65 9.26 9.15 7.96
N ASN A 66 10.46 9.28 8.54
CA ASN A 66 11.32 8.13 8.84
C ASN A 66 10.63 7.13 9.79
N LYS A 67 9.91 7.63 10.81
CA LYS A 67 9.19 6.77 11.75
C LYS A 67 8.05 6.02 11.07
N SER A 68 7.28 6.70 10.24
CA SER A 68 6.19 6.09 9.46
C SER A 68 6.71 5.08 8.44
N ALA A 69 7.79 5.42 7.73
CA ALA A 69 8.43 4.54 6.76
C ALA A 69 8.98 3.26 7.42
N THR A 70 9.62 3.35 8.58
CA THR A 70 10.04 2.17 9.34
C THR A 70 8.84 1.33 9.76
N PHE A 71 7.80 1.96 10.32
CA PHE A 71 6.60 1.27 10.78
C PHE A 71 5.94 0.37 9.71
N VAL A 72 5.84 0.83 8.46
CA VAL A 72 5.20 0.08 7.37
C VAL A 72 6.12 -0.86 6.60
N ASN A 73 7.44 -0.63 6.63
CA ASN A 73 8.41 -1.42 5.85
C ASN A 73 9.18 -2.44 6.69
N SER A 74 9.07 -2.39 8.02
CA SER A 74 9.62 -3.43 8.89
C SER A 74 8.80 -4.72 8.75
N ALA A 75 9.50 -5.85 8.65
CA ALA A 75 8.86 -7.17 8.65
C ALA A 75 8.05 -7.34 9.94
N LYS A 76 6.75 -7.63 9.81
CA LYS A 76 5.95 -8.07 10.96
C LYS A 76 6.28 -9.53 11.26
N PRO A 77 6.51 -9.91 12.54
CA PRO A 77 6.54 -11.31 12.94
C PRO A 77 5.23 -11.99 12.56
N LEU A 78 5.29 -13.28 12.19
CA LEU A 78 4.19 -14.12 11.73
C LEU A 78 3.01 -14.26 12.74
N GLU A 79 3.14 -13.72 13.94
CA GLU A 79 2.27 -13.92 15.10
C GLU A 79 0.92 -13.17 15.03
N GLN A 80 0.67 -12.41 13.96
CA GLN A 80 -0.61 -11.71 13.74
C GLN A 80 -1.50 -12.35 12.65
N LEU A 81 -1.18 -13.56 12.20
CA LEU A 81 -1.99 -14.36 11.25
C LEU A 81 -2.76 -15.50 11.95
N GLY A 82 -3.15 -15.28 13.21
CA GLY A 82 -4.02 -16.19 13.98
C GLY A 82 -5.49 -15.86 13.81
#